data_AF-A0A833TZ35-F1
#
_entry.id   AF-A0A833TZ35-F1
#
_cell.length_a   1.000
_cell.length_b   1.000
_cell.length_c   1.000
_cell.angle_alpha   90.00
_cell.angle_beta   90.00
_cell.angle_gamma   90.00
#
_symmetry.space_group_name_H-M   'P 1'
#
loop_
_entity.id
_entity.type
_entity.pdbx_description
1 polymer ?
#
loop_
_entity_poly.entity_id
_entity_poly.type
_entity_poly.pdbx_seq_one_letter_code
_entity_poly.pdbx_strand_id
1 'polypeptide(L)'
;MNSPSAQFVTSRRMGVYDPIHQMSMWGENFKSNSNLNSPASLIVEDVKLDSQSEDASHGISGPSNQYDQEATKPVDKAQRRLAQNREAARKSRLRKKAYVQQLETSRLKLIQLEHELECARHQGSYIGGGLDAIHPGFPGAVNPGITTFEIEYGNWVEEQNRQICDLRNALNAHVTDMELRMLVENCRNHYFELFRMKETAAKADVFYVTSGMWKTSAERFFSWIGGIRPSELLKVLGPQLNPMTEQQSAKVVVLRDACLQAEDALWQGMERLQQTLAETVAASQLIEGSYIPQMAPAMKKLEALVEFVNEADHIREEALEQMFHILTIRQAARGLLALGEYFQRFRALSKLWATRSHEPA
;
A
#
# COMPACT_ATOMS: atom_id res chain seq x y z
N MET A 1 -57.43 -47.94 4.46
CA MET A 1 -56.71 -47.09 3.50
C MET A 1 -57.51 -45.81 3.34
N ASN A 2 -56.88 -44.65 3.54
CA ASN A 2 -57.17 -43.34 2.93
C ASN A 2 -56.71 -42.20 3.86
N SER A 3 -55.78 -41.40 3.33
CA SER A 3 -55.25 -40.15 3.88
C SER A 3 -56.33 -39.08 4.08
N PRO A 4 -56.01 -38.00 4.81
CA PRO A 4 -56.13 -36.66 4.21
C PRO A 4 -54.89 -35.80 4.53
N SER A 5 -54.22 -35.22 3.54
CA SER A 5 -54.57 -34.07 2.70
C SER A 5 -54.25 -32.73 3.35
N ALA A 6 -53.27 -32.05 2.75
CA ALA A 6 -52.83 -30.71 3.08
C ALA A 6 -53.85 -29.65 2.63
N GLN A 7 -53.99 -28.58 3.41
CA GLN A 7 -54.60 -27.33 2.95
C GLN A 7 -53.74 -26.13 3.34
N PHE A 8 -53.27 -25.45 2.30
CA PHE A 8 -52.77 -24.09 2.32
C PHE A 8 -53.89 -23.11 2.72
N VAL A 9 -53.57 -22.12 3.57
CA VAL A 9 -54.24 -20.82 3.53
C VAL A 9 -53.20 -19.70 3.59
N THR A 10 -53.43 -18.78 2.67
CA THR A 10 -52.69 -17.63 2.17
C THR A 10 -52.23 -16.57 3.17
N SER A 11 -51.04 -16.07 2.89
CA SER A 11 -50.44 -14.81 3.31
C SER A 11 -51.33 -13.59 2.99
N ARG A 12 -51.46 -12.67 3.96
CA ARG A 12 -51.82 -11.27 3.70
C ARG A 12 -50.91 -10.34 4.52
N ARG A 13 -50.14 -9.58 3.75
CA ARG A 13 -49.19 -8.49 4.01
C ARG A 13 -49.78 -7.34 4.85
N MET A 14 -49.01 -6.69 5.72
CA MET A 14 -48.52 -5.29 5.59
C MET A 14 -47.87 -4.79 6.89
N GLY A 15 -46.63 -4.31 6.80
CA GLY A 15 -45.91 -3.59 7.86
C GLY A 15 -44.58 -3.10 7.30
N VAL A 16 -44.55 -1.83 6.92
CA VAL A 16 -43.60 -1.15 6.03
C VAL A 16 -42.28 -0.86 6.75
N TYR A 17 -41.16 -1.33 6.20
CA TYR A 17 -39.82 -0.76 6.36
C TYR A 17 -39.11 -0.91 5.01
N ASP A 18 -38.45 0.16 4.56
CA ASP A 18 -37.73 0.19 3.28
C ASP A 18 -36.58 -0.82 3.30
N PRO A 19 -36.50 -1.76 2.34
CA PRO A 19 -35.34 -2.61 2.16
C PRO A 19 -34.17 -1.77 1.64
N ILE A 20 -32.97 -2.03 2.16
CA ILE A 20 -31.70 -1.61 1.53
C ILE A 20 -31.79 -1.98 0.05
N HIS A 21 -31.74 -0.97 -0.83
CA HIS A 21 -31.93 -1.15 -2.26
C HIS A 21 -30.87 -2.12 -2.81
N GLN A 22 -31.30 -3.35 -3.09
CA GLN A 22 -30.50 -4.35 -3.78
C GLN A 22 -30.40 -3.97 -5.27
N MET A 23 -29.33 -3.25 -5.63
CA MET A 23 -29.05 -2.91 -7.01
C MET A 23 -28.37 -4.10 -7.71
N SER A 24 -29.19 -5.00 -8.27
CA SER A 24 -28.75 -6.12 -9.08
C SER A 24 -28.48 -5.64 -10.52
N MET A 25 -27.24 -5.24 -10.81
CA MET A 25 -26.79 -4.86 -12.17
C MET A 25 -25.41 -5.43 -12.50
N TRP A 26 -25.16 -6.70 -12.21
CA TRP A 26 -23.92 -7.36 -12.65
C TRP A 26 -24.19 -8.80 -13.09
N GLY A 27 -25.01 -8.93 -14.12
CA GLY A 27 -25.23 -10.18 -14.86
C GLY A 27 -25.03 -9.92 -16.36
N GLU A 28 -24.13 -10.71 -16.95
CA GLU A 28 -23.95 -10.95 -18.39
C GLU A 28 -23.15 -9.91 -19.20
N ASN A 29 -21.89 -10.26 -19.51
CA ASN A 29 -21.33 -10.25 -20.87
C ASN A 29 -19.81 -10.47 -20.89
N PHE A 30 -19.30 -11.66 -20.54
CA PHE A 30 -17.96 -12.06 -20.96
C PHE A 30 -17.92 -13.58 -21.22
N LYS A 31 -18.03 -13.97 -22.48
CA LYS A 31 -17.67 -15.31 -22.96
C LYS A 31 -16.41 -15.18 -23.80
N SER A 32 -15.36 -15.90 -23.43
CA SER A 32 -14.19 -16.13 -24.28
C SER A 32 -13.70 -17.56 -24.06
N ASN A 33 -13.88 -18.39 -25.09
CA ASN A 33 -13.21 -19.67 -25.28
C ASN A 33 -11.82 -19.41 -25.88
N SER A 34 -10.77 -20.05 -25.36
CA SER A 34 -9.87 -20.92 -26.15
C SER A 34 -8.56 -21.24 -25.41
N ASN A 35 -8.22 -22.53 -25.45
CA ASN A 35 -6.96 -23.14 -25.05
C ASN A 35 -5.79 -22.79 -25.99
N LEU A 36 -4.55 -22.80 -25.50
CA LEU A 36 -3.42 -23.69 -25.90
C LEU A 36 -2.03 -23.11 -25.54
N ASN A 37 -1.26 -23.93 -24.83
CA ASN A 37 0.18 -24.24 -24.97
C ASN A 37 1.30 -23.23 -24.58
N SER A 38 2.05 -23.65 -23.56
CA SER A 38 3.48 -23.40 -23.27
C SER A 38 4.38 -24.21 -24.27
N PRO A 39 5.73 -24.04 -24.42
CA PRO A 39 6.70 -23.66 -23.39
C PRO A 39 7.97 -22.86 -23.80
N ALA A 40 8.84 -22.74 -22.78
CA ALA A 40 10.12 -22.07 -22.56
C ALA A 40 11.29 -22.13 -23.57
N SER A 41 12.12 -21.08 -23.42
CA SER A 41 13.59 -20.91 -23.54
C SER A 41 14.36 -21.28 -24.81
N LEU A 42 15.28 -20.39 -25.22
CA LEU A 42 16.66 -20.72 -25.64
C LEU A 42 17.53 -19.46 -25.82
N ILE A 43 18.80 -19.64 -25.48
CA ILE A 43 19.94 -18.71 -25.48
C ILE A 43 20.42 -18.40 -26.91
N VAL A 44 20.92 -17.19 -27.15
CA VAL A 44 21.76 -16.86 -28.33
C VAL A 44 22.91 -15.92 -27.90
N GLU A 45 24.14 -16.38 -28.07
CA GLU A 45 25.36 -15.57 -28.24
C GLU A 45 25.43 -15.12 -29.71
N ASP A 46 25.89 -13.90 -30.00
CA ASP A 46 26.54 -13.60 -31.28
C ASP A 46 27.49 -12.38 -31.26
N VAL A 47 28.72 -12.65 -31.72
CA VAL A 47 29.58 -11.93 -32.69
C VAL A 47 29.95 -10.43 -32.54
N LYS A 48 31.21 -10.24 -32.12
CA LYS A 48 32.37 -9.65 -32.83
C LYS A 48 32.14 -8.48 -33.83
N LEU A 49 32.90 -7.40 -33.63
CA LEU A 49 33.31 -6.45 -34.68
C LEU A 49 34.81 -6.11 -34.52
N ASP A 50 35.61 -6.58 -35.48
CA ASP A 50 37.02 -6.26 -35.68
C ASP A 50 37.18 -4.88 -36.36
N SER A 51 38.33 -4.24 -36.15
CA SER A 51 38.85 -3.21 -37.06
C SER A 51 40.36 -3.41 -37.21
N GLN A 52 40.72 -4.08 -38.29
CA GLN A 52 42.08 -4.32 -38.77
C GLN A 52 42.74 -3.06 -39.34
N SER A 53 44.07 -3.07 -39.39
CA SER A 53 44.85 -2.90 -40.64
C SER A 53 46.28 -3.36 -40.34
N GLU A 54 46.73 -4.53 -40.82
CA GLU A 54 47.27 -4.78 -42.18
C GLU A 54 48.62 -4.09 -42.41
N ASP A 55 49.63 -4.64 -43.08
CA ASP A 55 49.96 -5.98 -43.59
C ASP A 55 51.36 -5.84 -44.26
N ALA A 56 51.91 -6.97 -44.70
CA ALA A 56 52.93 -7.19 -45.72
C ALA A 56 54.39 -7.26 -45.24
N SER A 57 55.21 -8.24 -45.63
CA SER A 57 54.98 -9.47 -46.42
C SER A 57 56.29 -10.29 -46.43
N HIS A 58 56.12 -11.61 -46.50
CA HIS A 58 57.01 -12.73 -46.84
C HIS A 58 58.42 -12.54 -47.45
N GLY A 59 59.35 -13.46 -47.08
CA GLY A 59 60.07 -14.26 -48.09
C GLY A 59 61.60 -14.54 -47.94
N ILE A 60 61.94 -15.78 -47.53
CA ILE A 60 62.99 -16.70 -48.09
C ILE A 60 64.52 -16.46 -47.86
N SER A 61 65.13 -17.47 -47.19
CA SER A 61 66.47 -18.14 -47.27
C SER A 61 67.83 -17.41 -47.52
N GLY A 62 68.87 -17.82 -46.74
CA GLY A 62 70.28 -17.34 -46.71
C GLY A 62 71.17 -17.75 -47.93
N PRO A 63 72.53 -17.73 -47.89
CA PRO A 63 73.50 -17.71 -46.77
C PRO A 63 74.70 -16.72 -46.94
N SER A 64 75.76 -16.89 -46.12
CA SER A 64 77.20 -16.56 -46.40
C SER A 64 77.83 -15.26 -45.85
N ASN A 65 78.63 -15.46 -44.79
CA ASN A 65 80.00 -14.98 -44.53
C ASN A 65 80.43 -13.50 -44.66
N GLN A 66 81.07 -13.07 -43.57
CA GLN A 66 82.42 -12.48 -43.45
C GLN A 66 82.61 -10.97 -43.16
N TYR A 67 83.28 -10.78 -42.02
CA TYR A 67 84.24 -9.75 -41.59
C TYR A 67 83.81 -8.31 -41.28
N ASP A 68 84.32 -7.88 -40.10
CA ASP A 68 84.78 -6.52 -39.74
C ASP A 68 83.72 -5.41 -39.73
N GLN A 69 83.40 -4.70 -38.66
CA GLN A 69 84.05 -4.25 -37.43
C GLN A 69 82.92 -3.89 -36.48
N GLU A 70 83.00 -4.15 -35.16
CA GLU A 70 82.34 -3.27 -34.16
C GLU A 70 82.61 -3.76 -32.73
N ALA A 71 83.77 -3.37 -32.21
CA ALA A 71 84.00 -3.35 -30.77
C ALA A 71 83.24 -2.19 -30.06
N THR A 72 82.35 -1.46 -30.76
CA THR A 72 81.60 -0.30 -30.25
C THR A 72 80.08 -0.53 -30.13
N LYS A 73 79.54 -1.61 -30.69
CA LYS A 73 78.09 -1.94 -30.69
C LYS A 73 77.41 -2.27 -29.34
N PRO A 74 78.07 -2.79 -28.29
CA PRO A 74 77.38 -3.14 -27.04
C PRO A 74 76.96 -1.90 -26.24
N VAL A 75 77.80 -0.86 -26.26
CA VAL A 75 77.60 0.38 -25.49
C VAL A 75 76.45 1.19 -26.08
N ASP A 76 76.36 1.32 -27.41
CA ASP A 76 75.26 2.03 -28.08
C ASP A 76 73.90 1.34 -27.90
N LYS A 77 73.88 0.00 -27.83
CA LYS A 77 72.67 -0.77 -27.53
C LYS A 77 72.25 -0.60 -26.06
N ALA A 78 73.23 -0.55 -25.14
CA ALA A 78 72.98 -0.29 -23.73
C ALA A 78 72.46 1.14 -23.50
N GLN A 79 73.05 2.15 -24.16
CA GLN A 79 72.60 3.54 -24.09
C GLN A 79 71.18 3.72 -24.63
N ARG A 80 70.83 3.08 -25.75
CA ARG A 80 69.46 3.08 -26.29
C ARG A 80 68.43 2.45 -25.34
N ARG A 81 68.76 1.33 -24.70
CA ARG A 81 67.90 0.70 -23.68
C ARG A 81 67.72 1.60 -22.46
N LEU A 82 68.77 2.28 -22.03
CA LEU A 82 68.72 3.21 -20.90
C LEU A 82 67.81 4.42 -21.22
N ALA A 83 67.87 4.95 -22.44
CA ALA A 83 67.00 6.02 -22.91
C ALA A 83 65.53 5.58 -22.96
N GLN A 84 65.24 4.40 -23.52
CA GLN A 84 63.88 3.84 -23.53
C GLN A 84 63.33 3.58 -22.12
N ASN A 85 64.18 3.09 -21.20
CA ASN A 85 63.77 2.89 -19.81
C ASN A 85 63.45 4.23 -19.12
N ARG A 86 64.26 5.27 -19.36
CA ARG A 86 63.99 6.64 -18.87
C ARG A 86 62.65 7.18 -19.41
N GLU A 87 62.36 6.95 -20.69
CA GLU A 87 61.10 7.40 -21.30
C GLU A 87 59.90 6.60 -20.80
N ALA A 88 60.03 5.28 -20.68
CA ALA A 88 59.01 4.40 -20.12
C ALA A 88 58.70 4.76 -18.65
N ALA A 89 59.73 5.07 -17.86
CA ALA A 89 59.58 5.53 -16.48
C ALA A 89 58.84 6.88 -16.42
N ARG A 90 59.14 7.83 -17.32
CA ARG A 90 58.40 9.09 -17.43
C ARG A 90 56.92 8.87 -17.79
N LYS A 91 56.63 8.06 -18.81
CA LYS A 91 55.24 7.73 -19.22
C LYS A 91 54.48 6.99 -18.11
N SER A 92 55.15 6.10 -17.36
CA SER A 92 54.55 5.43 -16.20
C SER A 92 54.22 6.41 -15.07
N ARG A 93 55.14 7.32 -14.73
CA ARG A 93 54.91 8.38 -13.74
C ARG A 93 53.74 9.28 -14.13
N LEU A 94 53.66 9.67 -15.41
CA LEU A 94 52.59 10.53 -15.90
C LEU A 94 51.21 9.85 -15.80
N ARG A 95 51.12 8.57 -16.19
CA ARG A 95 49.89 7.77 -16.05
C ARG A 95 49.47 7.61 -14.59
N LYS A 96 50.42 7.31 -13.70
CA LYS A 96 50.14 7.24 -12.26
C LYS A 96 49.68 8.58 -11.70
N LYS A 97 50.29 9.69 -12.13
CA LYS A 97 49.87 11.03 -11.71
C LYS A 97 48.43 11.35 -12.15
N ALA A 98 48.08 11.04 -13.39
CA ALA A 98 46.71 11.21 -13.89
C ALA A 98 45.69 10.34 -13.12
N TYR A 99 46.06 9.09 -12.83
CA TYR A 99 45.21 8.19 -12.05
C TYR A 99 44.99 8.69 -10.61
N VAL A 100 46.04 9.20 -9.95
CA VAL A 100 45.92 9.80 -8.61
C VAL A 100 45.01 11.03 -8.63
N GLN A 101 45.13 11.91 -9.63
CA GLN A 101 44.23 13.07 -9.78
C GLN A 101 42.77 12.64 -10.00
N GLN A 102 42.54 11.57 -10.76
CA GLN A 102 41.21 11.01 -10.93
C GLN A 102 40.65 10.48 -9.60
N LEU A 103 41.47 9.79 -8.79
CA LEU A 103 41.07 9.32 -7.47
C LEU A 103 40.74 10.47 -6.51
N GLU A 104 41.54 11.55 -6.52
CA GLU A 104 41.26 12.75 -5.73
C GLU A 104 39.93 13.41 -6.14
N THR A 105 39.66 13.47 -7.45
CA THR A 105 38.40 13.98 -7.99
C THR A 105 37.21 13.11 -7.57
N SER A 106 37.34 11.78 -7.66
CA SER A 106 36.30 10.85 -7.23
C SER A 106 36.05 10.92 -5.72
N ARG A 107 37.10 11.11 -4.91
CA ARG A 107 36.98 11.29 -3.45
C ARG A 107 36.18 12.54 -3.10
N LEU A 108 36.43 13.66 -3.78
CA LEU A 108 35.67 14.91 -3.55
C LEU A 108 34.19 14.73 -3.91
N LYS A 109 33.88 14.06 -5.03
CA LYS A 109 32.49 13.73 -5.39
C LYS A 109 31.81 12.84 -4.36
N LEU A 110 32.52 11.86 -3.81
CA LEU A 110 31.99 10.99 -2.76
C LEU A 110 31.61 11.79 -1.51
N ILE A 111 32.49 12.68 -1.05
CA ILE A 111 32.23 13.55 0.11
C ILE A 111 31.01 14.44 -0.14
N GLN A 112 30.85 14.97 -1.37
CA GLN A 112 29.68 15.76 -1.72
C GLN A 112 28.39 14.94 -1.68
N LEU A 113 28.39 13.73 -2.24
CA LEU A 113 27.23 12.84 -2.21
C LEU A 113 26.88 12.39 -0.78
N GLU A 114 27.88 12.15 0.06
CA GLU A 114 27.67 11.85 1.49
C GLU A 114 27.02 13.03 2.22
N HIS A 115 27.44 14.27 1.93
CA HIS A 115 26.82 15.46 2.49
C HIS A 115 25.37 15.66 2.01
N GLU A 116 25.12 15.48 0.71
CA GLU A 116 23.76 15.55 0.14
C GLU A 116 22.84 14.48 0.74
N LEU A 117 23.34 13.26 0.95
CA LEU A 117 22.61 12.18 1.64
C LEU A 117 22.29 12.55 3.09
N GLU A 118 23.25 13.10 3.82
CA GLU A 118 23.03 13.50 5.21
C GLU A 118 22.01 14.64 5.29
N CYS A 119 22.06 15.63 4.39
CA CYS A 119 21.05 16.68 4.28
C CYS A 119 19.65 16.13 3.96
N ALA A 120 19.54 15.18 3.02
CA ALA A 120 18.27 14.53 2.69
C ALA A 120 17.70 13.74 3.88
N ARG A 121 18.57 13.08 4.64
CA ARG A 121 18.20 12.35 5.86
C ARG A 121 17.67 13.29 6.95
N HIS A 122 18.31 14.45 7.11
CA HIS A 122 17.87 15.47 8.07
C HIS A 122 16.55 16.13 7.66
N GLN A 123 16.30 16.38 6.37
CA GLN A 123 14.99 16.86 5.88
C GLN A 123 13.87 15.85 6.16
N GLY A 124 14.16 14.54 6.16
CA GLY A 124 13.21 13.50 6.55
C GLY A 124 12.95 13.39 8.06
N SER A 125 13.69 14.12 8.92
CA SER A 125 13.59 14.04 10.38
C SER A 125 12.74 15.14 11.03
N TYR A 126 12.30 16.15 10.27
CA TYR A 126 11.51 17.28 10.79
C TYR A 126 10.00 17.17 10.57
N ILE A 127 9.50 16.05 10.03
CA ILE A 127 8.05 15.75 10.01
C ILE A 127 7.79 14.79 11.17
N GLY A 128 6.96 15.26 12.10
CA GLY A 128 6.79 14.74 13.46
C GLY A 128 6.52 13.23 13.58
N GLY A 129 6.92 12.71 14.73
CA GLY A 129 6.88 11.30 15.07
C GLY A 129 5.47 10.69 15.01
N GLY A 130 5.43 9.50 14.41
CA GLY A 130 4.35 8.54 14.58
C GLY A 130 3.83 8.00 13.27
N LEU A 131 4.49 6.99 12.70
CA LEU A 131 3.89 5.80 12.09
C LEU A 131 5.03 4.94 11.50
N ASP A 132 5.36 3.88 12.22
CA ASP A 132 6.31 2.85 11.82
C ASP A 132 5.83 2.13 10.54
N ALA A 133 6.18 2.67 9.37
CA ALA A 133 6.43 1.95 8.11
C ALA A 133 6.58 2.95 6.96
N ILE A 134 7.78 3.47 6.73
CA ILE A 134 8.14 4.03 5.41
C ILE A 134 9.34 3.23 4.90
N HIS A 135 9.07 2.42 3.88
CA HIS A 135 10.08 1.77 3.05
C HIS A 135 11.02 2.83 2.47
N PRO A 136 12.35 2.69 2.56
CA PRO A 136 13.28 3.65 1.98
C PRO A 136 13.38 3.38 0.48
N GLY A 137 12.64 4.13 -0.33
CA GLY A 137 12.78 4.07 -1.79
C GLY A 137 11.64 4.78 -2.50
N PHE A 138 11.98 5.84 -3.23
CA PHE A 138 11.14 6.75 -4.01
C PHE A 138 10.60 7.96 -3.22
N PRO A 139 11.19 9.17 -3.43
CA PRO A 139 10.48 10.41 -3.17
C PRO A 139 9.47 10.59 -4.31
N GLY A 140 8.37 9.82 -4.26
CA GLY A 140 7.18 10.18 -5.01
C GLY A 140 6.68 11.51 -4.48
N ALA A 141 6.28 12.44 -5.35
CA ALA A 141 5.57 13.63 -4.95
C ALA A 141 4.41 13.21 -4.04
N VAL A 142 4.48 13.54 -2.76
CA VAL A 142 3.46 13.12 -1.79
C VAL A 142 2.15 13.70 -2.29
N ASN A 143 1.17 12.85 -2.57
CA ASN A 143 -0.11 13.28 -3.10
C ASN A 143 -0.71 14.26 -2.09
N PRO A 144 -0.96 15.53 -2.47
CA PRO A 144 -1.39 16.55 -1.52
C PRO A 144 -2.69 16.17 -0.81
N GLY A 145 -3.58 15.42 -1.47
CA GLY A 145 -4.81 14.91 -0.85
C GLY A 145 -4.54 13.90 0.27
N ILE A 146 -3.48 13.09 0.14
CA ILE A 146 -3.08 12.13 1.16
C ILE A 146 -2.39 12.83 2.33
N THR A 147 -1.54 13.83 2.07
CA THR A 147 -0.94 14.63 3.14
C THR A 147 -2.01 15.37 3.95
N THR A 148 -3.01 15.96 3.30
CA THR A 148 -4.15 16.59 3.99
C THR A 148 -4.90 15.58 4.85
N PHE A 149 -5.21 14.41 4.30
CA PHE A 149 -5.90 13.35 5.04
C PHE A 149 -5.11 12.87 6.25
N GLU A 150 -3.79 12.71 6.15
CA GLU A 150 -2.94 12.28 7.28
C GLU A 150 -2.99 13.27 8.44
N ILE A 151 -2.91 14.56 8.15
CA ILE A 151 -2.98 15.64 9.14
C ILE A 151 -4.38 15.65 9.79
N GLU A 152 -5.43 15.62 8.96
CA GLU A 152 -6.82 15.62 9.44
C GLU A 152 -7.15 14.38 10.27
N TYR A 153 -6.69 13.19 9.84
CA TYR A 153 -6.87 11.95 10.59
C TYR A 153 -6.11 11.97 11.93
N GLY A 154 -4.90 12.54 11.98
CA GLY A 154 -4.18 12.74 13.23
C GLY A 154 -5.01 13.55 14.24
N ASN A 155 -5.52 14.70 13.82
CA ASN A 155 -6.41 15.53 14.63
C ASN A 155 -7.71 14.80 15.01
N TRP A 156 -8.26 14.02 14.08
CA TRP A 156 -9.46 13.21 14.33
C TRP A 156 -9.25 12.18 15.43
N VAL A 157 -8.08 11.53 15.49
CA VAL A 157 -7.73 10.58 16.54
C VAL A 157 -7.59 11.27 17.90
N GLU A 158 -6.97 12.45 17.95
CA GLU A 158 -6.86 13.24 19.18
C GLU A 158 -8.24 13.65 19.72
N GLU A 159 -9.09 14.16 18.83
CA GLU A 159 -10.47 14.51 19.14
C GLU A 159 -11.29 13.29 19.61
N GLN A 160 -11.13 12.14 18.94
CA GLN A 160 -11.77 10.89 19.34
C GLN A 160 -11.37 10.52 20.78
N ASN A 161 -10.08 10.64 21.12
CA ASN A 161 -9.59 10.35 22.47
C ASN A 161 -10.19 11.30 23.52
N ARG A 162 -10.34 12.59 23.19
CA ARG A 162 -11.00 13.57 24.06
C ARG A 162 -12.47 13.22 24.29
N GLN A 163 -13.22 12.96 23.23
CA GLN A 163 -14.64 12.61 23.30
C GLN A 163 -14.88 11.30 24.08
N ILE A 164 -13.99 10.31 23.95
CA ILE A 164 -14.03 9.07 24.75
C ILE A 164 -13.87 9.38 26.24
N CYS A 165 -12.95 10.29 26.61
CA CYS A 165 -12.77 10.72 27.99
C CYS A 165 -14.00 11.47 28.51
N ASP A 166 -14.58 12.36 27.71
CA ASP A 166 -15.79 13.11 28.07
C ASP A 166 -16.98 12.18 28.28
N LEU A 167 -17.21 11.22 27.37
CA LEU A 167 -18.25 10.18 27.53
C LEU A 167 -18.03 9.35 28.80
N ARG A 168 -16.79 8.93 29.09
CA ARG A 168 -16.46 8.17 30.30
C ARG A 168 -16.78 8.97 31.55
N ASN A 169 -16.37 10.24 31.60
CA ASN A 169 -16.63 11.13 32.72
C ASN A 169 -18.13 11.38 32.88
N ALA A 170 -18.84 11.63 31.79
CA ALA A 170 -20.27 11.85 31.78
C ALA A 170 -21.09 10.61 32.16
N LEU A 171 -20.61 9.40 31.89
CA LEU A 171 -21.26 8.16 32.35
C LEU A 171 -21.01 7.87 33.83
N ASN A 172 -19.87 8.32 34.37
CA ASN A 172 -19.52 8.17 35.79
C ASN A 172 -20.15 9.27 36.67
N ALA A 173 -20.24 10.49 36.14
CA ALA A 173 -21.03 11.56 36.73
C ALA A 173 -22.51 11.29 36.43
N HIS A 174 -23.42 11.56 37.36
CA HIS A 174 -24.85 11.35 37.14
C HIS A 174 -25.44 12.48 36.27
N VAL A 175 -24.93 12.66 35.05
CA VAL A 175 -25.35 13.71 34.11
C VAL A 175 -26.76 13.45 33.59
N THR A 176 -27.41 14.52 33.15
CA THR A 176 -28.74 14.46 32.56
C THR A 176 -28.72 13.76 31.19
N ASP A 177 -29.85 13.17 30.80
CA ASP A 177 -30.01 12.57 29.48
C ASP A 177 -29.85 13.60 28.35
N MET A 178 -30.11 14.88 28.62
CA MET A 178 -29.92 15.96 27.66
C MET A 178 -28.45 16.24 27.39
N GLU A 179 -27.63 16.37 28.43
CA GLU A 179 -26.18 16.55 28.31
C GLU A 179 -25.55 15.33 27.61
N LEU A 180 -25.98 14.13 27.98
CA LEU A 180 -25.50 12.90 27.35
C LEU A 180 -25.88 12.82 25.87
N ARG A 181 -27.08 13.33 25.50
CA ARG A 181 -27.51 13.38 24.10
C ARG A 181 -26.58 14.24 23.25
N MET A 182 -26.19 15.41 23.75
CA MET A 182 -25.26 16.28 23.03
C MET A 182 -23.90 15.60 22.82
N LEU A 183 -23.37 14.89 23.83
CA LEU A 183 -22.13 14.15 23.69
C LEU A 183 -22.24 13.01 22.67
N VAL A 184 -23.33 12.23 22.71
CA VAL A 184 -23.57 11.14 21.76
C VAL A 184 -23.70 11.67 20.32
N GLU A 185 -24.40 12.78 20.12
CA GLU A 185 -24.57 13.40 18.81
C GLU A 185 -23.25 13.94 18.26
N ASN A 186 -22.43 14.58 19.12
CA ASN A 186 -21.09 15.02 18.75
C ASN A 186 -20.21 13.83 18.32
N CYS A 187 -20.22 12.74 19.10
CA CYS A 187 -19.47 11.53 18.76
C CYS A 187 -19.97 10.87 17.47
N ARG A 188 -21.29 10.84 17.24
CA ARG A 188 -21.88 10.34 15.99
C ARG A 188 -21.36 11.12 14.79
N ASN A 189 -21.47 12.45 14.84
CA ASN A 189 -20.98 13.31 13.77
C ASN A 189 -19.47 13.13 13.56
N HIS A 190 -18.70 12.97 14.64
CA HIS A 190 -17.26 12.69 14.57
C HIS A 190 -16.94 11.46 13.70
N TYR A 191 -17.68 10.36 13.86
CA TYR A 191 -17.48 9.18 12.99
C TYR A 191 -17.89 9.42 11.53
N PHE A 192 -18.90 10.23 11.25
CA PHE A 192 -19.30 10.55 9.88
C PHE A 192 -18.28 11.44 9.16
N GLU A 193 -17.65 12.36 9.90
CA GLU A 193 -16.54 13.14 9.37
C GLU A 193 -15.39 12.22 8.91
N LEU A 194 -15.14 11.09 9.59
CA LEU A 194 -14.13 10.12 9.16
C LEU A 194 -14.47 9.52 7.79
N PHE A 195 -15.72 9.12 7.56
CA PHE A 195 -16.14 8.56 6.27
C PHE A 195 -16.01 9.59 5.15
N ARG A 196 -16.37 10.86 5.41
CA ARG A 196 -16.20 11.96 4.44
C ARG A 196 -14.73 12.24 4.11
N MET A 197 -13.86 12.28 5.11
CA MET A 197 -12.41 12.44 4.90
C MET A 197 -11.85 11.27 4.08
N LYS A 198 -12.29 10.04 4.37
CA LYS A 198 -11.89 8.84 3.64
C LYS A 198 -12.36 8.84 2.18
N GLU A 199 -13.56 9.30 1.89
CA GLU A 199 -14.06 9.44 0.51
C GLU A 199 -13.12 10.34 -0.32
N THR A 200 -12.70 11.46 0.28
CA THR A 200 -11.76 12.40 -0.36
C THR A 200 -10.38 11.76 -0.55
N ALA A 201 -9.87 11.05 0.45
CA ALA A 201 -8.60 10.33 0.37
C ALA A 201 -8.65 9.20 -0.67
N ALA A 202 -9.77 8.48 -0.80
CA ALA A 202 -9.92 7.40 -1.77
C ALA A 202 -9.89 7.93 -3.21
N LYS A 203 -10.48 9.11 -3.47
CA LYS A 203 -10.38 9.80 -4.77
C LYS A 203 -8.95 10.24 -5.09
N ALA A 204 -8.14 10.56 -4.07
CA ALA A 204 -6.74 10.91 -4.25
C ALA A 204 -5.84 9.69 -4.47
N ASP A 205 -5.97 8.67 -3.61
CA ASP A 205 -5.28 7.38 -3.71
C ASP A 205 -6.08 6.28 -2.99
N VAL A 206 -6.80 5.49 -3.78
CA VAL A 206 -7.61 4.37 -3.27
C VAL A 206 -6.76 3.24 -2.68
N PHE A 207 -5.53 3.06 -3.16
CA PHE A 207 -4.63 2.02 -2.64
C PHE A 207 -4.09 2.40 -1.27
N TYR A 208 -3.83 3.69 -1.03
CA TYR A 208 -3.50 4.19 0.30
C TYR A 208 -4.59 3.88 1.34
N VAL A 209 -5.86 4.12 0.99
CA VAL A 209 -7.00 3.86 1.88
C VAL A 209 -7.22 2.36 2.10
N THR A 210 -7.24 1.57 1.02
CA THR A 210 -7.54 0.12 1.08
C THR A 210 -6.43 -0.69 1.74
N SER A 211 -5.16 -0.31 1.55
CA SER A 211 -4.04 -0.93 2.26
C SER A 211 -4.00 -0.60 3.76
N GLY A 212 -4.75 0.41 4.20
CA GLY A 212 -4.78 0.83 5.60
C GLY A 212 -3.47 1.50 6.05
N MET A 213 -2.74 2.15 5.14
CA MET A 213 -1.46 2.80 5.46
C MET A 213 -1.58 3.89 6.53
N TRP A 214 -2.75 4.54 6.59
CA TRP A 214 -3.15 5.52 7.60
C TRP A 214 -3.47 4.95 9.00
N LYS A 215 -3.42 3.63 9.16
CA LYS A 215 -3.73 2.91 10.41
C LYS A 215 -2.50 2.23 10.98
N THR A 216 -2.49 2.00 12.30
CA THR A 216 -1.41 1.23 12.93
C THR A 216 -1.44 -0.24 12.48
N SER A 217 -0.32 -0.96 12.59
CA SER A 217 -0.21 -2.33 12.08
C SER A 217 -1.25 -3.29 12.67
N ALA A 218 -1.58 -3.18 13.97
CA ALA A 218 -2.62 -4.03 14.57
C ALA A 218 -4.03 -3.64 14.09
N GLU A 219 -4.32 -2.34 13.90
CA GLU A 219 -5.61 -1.92 13.32
C GLU A 219 -5.75 -2.42 11.87
N ARG A 220 -4.68 -2.32 11.08
CA ARG A 220 -4.63 -2.74 9.67
C ARG A 220 -4.89 -4.23 9.51
N PHE A 221 -4.45 -5.05 10.45
CA PHE A 221 -4.65 -6.50 10.43
C PHE A 221 -6.14 -6.91 10.39
N PHE A 222 -7.02 -6.11 10.99
CA PHE A 222 -8.47 -6.35 11.01
C PHE A 222 -9.23 -5.50 9.96
N SER A 223 -8.53 -4.91 9.00
CA SER A 223 -9.13 -4.08 7.96
C SER A 223 -9.77 -4.93 6.86
N TRP A 224 -10.93 -4.47 6.38
CA TRP A 224 -11.72 -4.95 5.27
C TRP A 224 -12.18 -3.75 4.46
N ILE A 225 -11.69 -3.60 3.24
CA ILE A 225 -12.04 -2.47 2.34
C ILE A 225 -11.96 -1.11 3.09
N GLY A 226 -10.75 -0.78 3.53
CA GLY A 226 -10.45 0.50 4.17
C GLY A 226 -10.99 0.68 5.60
N GLY A 227 -11.46 -0.34 6.31
CA GLY A 227 -11.88 -0.20 7.71
C GLY A 227 -12.32 -1.52 8.35
N ILE A 228 -12.82 -1.51 9.59
CA ILE A 228 -13.30 -2.75 10.21
C ILE A 228 -14.63 -3.21 9.59
N ARG A 229 -14.93 -4.51 9.61
CA ARG A 229 -16.27 -5.05 9.26
C ARG A 229 -17.31 -4.67 10.32
N PRO A 230 -18.42 -4.02 9.95
CA PRO A 230 -19.54 -3.76 10.86
C PRO A 230 -20.08 -5.00 11.57
N SER A 231 -20.23 -6.13 10.89
CA SER A 231 -20.75 -7.38 11.47
C SER A 231 -19.89 -7.89 12.65
N GLU A 232 -18.57 -7.90 12.47
CA GLU A 232 -17.60 -8.26 13.51
C GLU A 232 -17.58 -7.23 14.63
N LEU A 233 -17.69 -5.93 14.29
CA LEU A 233 -17.75 -4.87 15.29
C LEU A 233 -18.99 -5.01 16.19
N LEU A 234 -20.16 -5.24 15.61
CA LEU A 234 -21.41 -5.47 16.35
C LEU A 234 -21.34 -6.71 17.23
N LYS A 235 -20.69 -7.77 16.75
CA LYS A 235 -20.46 -9.00 17.52
C LYS A 235 -19.53 -8.78 18.71
N VAL A 236 -18.44 -8.03 18.54
CA VAL A 236 -17.47 -7.75 19.62
C VAL A 236 -18.03 -6.77 20.65
N LEU A 237 -18.78 -5.75 20.20
CA LEU A 237 -19.33 -4.72 21.08
C LEU A 237 -20.66 -5.08 21.73
N GLY A 238 -21.42 -6.02 21.17
CA GLY A 238 -22.72 -6.45 21.69
C GLY A 238 -22.76 -6.69 23.21
N PRO A 239 -21.81 -7.43 23.80
CA PRO A 239 -21.75 -7.66 25.25
C PRO A 239 -21.59 -6.39 26.10
N GLN A 240 -21.00 -5.32 25.54
CA GLN A 240 -20.73 -4.05 26.23
C GLN A 240 -21.96 -3.14 26.31
N LEU A 241 -23.05 -3.48 25.60
CA LEU A 241 -24.28 -2.68 25.54
C LEU A 241 -25.29 -3.04 26.62
N ASN A 242 -24.99 -4.03 27.47
CA ASN A 242 -25.91 -4.51 28.50
C ASN A 242 -26.16 -3.46 29.61
N PRO A 243 -27.39 -3.42 30.18
CA PRO A 243 -28.55 -4.24 29.85
C PRO A 243 -29.28 -3.77 28.59
N MET A 244 -29.62 -4.69 27.69
CA MET A 244 -30.52 -4.47 26.55
C MET A 244 -31.82 -5.26 26.73
N THR A 245 -32.93 -4.75 26.20
CA THR A 245 -34.18 -5.52 26.13
C THR A 245 -34.05 -6.66 25.12
N GLU A 246 -34.87 -7.71 25.26
CA GLU A 246 -34.90 -8.80 24.27
C GLU A 246 -35.21 -8.30 22.86
N GLN A 247 -36.09 -7.30 22.74
CA GLN A 247 -36.41 -6.67 21.46
C GLN A 247 -35.20 -5.94 20.85
N GLN A 248 -34.43 -5.21 21.67
CA GLN A 248 -33.19 -4.56 21.21
C GLN A 248 -32.16 -5.60 20.76
N SER A 249 -31.93 -6.64 21.55
CA SER A 249 -31.01 -7.73 21.22
C SER A 249 -31.39 -8.42 19.90
N ALA A 250 -32.68 -8.70 19.68
CA ALA A 250 -33.16 -9.27 18.42
C ALA A 250 -32.90 -8.33 17.23
N LYS A 251 -33.14 -7.01 17.38
CA LYS A 251 -32.84 -6.03 16.32
C LYS A 251 -31.33 -5.93 16.02
N VAL A 252 -30.47 -5.97 17.04
CA VAL A 252 -29.01 -5.97 16.84
C VAL A 252 -28.55 -7.21 16.07
N VAL A 253 -29.13 -8.39 16.36
CA VAL A 253 -28.84 -9.63 15.60
C VAL A 253 -29.25 -9.48 14.14
N VAL A 254 -30.46 -8.99 13.87
CA VAL A 254 -30.93 -8.74 12.50
C VAL A 254 -30.02 -7.74 11.77
N LEU A 255 -29.63 -6.65 12.44
CA LEU A 255 -28.71 -5.66 11.86
C LEU A 255 -27.35 -6.28 11.53
N ARG A 256 -26.79 -7.09 12.43
CA ARG A 256 -25.52 -7.79 12.19
C ARG A 256 -25.61 -8.71 10.99
N ASP A 257 -26.69 -9.48 10.87
CA ASP A 257 -26.88 -10.41 9.77
C ASP A 257 -27.08 -9.67 8.43
N ALA A 258 -27.77 -8.53 8.44
CA ALA A 258 -27.87 -7.64 7.29
C ALA A 258 -26.51 -7.05 6.88
N CYS A 259 -25.71 -6.60 7.84
CA CYS A 259 -24.34 -6.13 7.58
C CYS A 259 -23.49 -7.24 6.96
N LEU A 260 -23.53 -8.45 7.52
CA LEU A 260 -22.78 -9.60 7.00
C LEU A 260 -23.17 -9.91 5.54
N GLN A 261 -24.46 -9.90 5.23
CA GLN A 261 -24.93 -10.12 3.86
C GLN A 261 -24.43 -9.04 2.88
N ALA A 262 -24.48 -7.76 3.28
CA ALA A 262 -23.98 -6.65 2.47
C ALA A 262 -22.46 -6.72 2.29
N GLU A 263 -21.72 -7.06 3.36
CA GLU A 263 -20.28 -7.26 3.34
C GLU A 263 -19.87 -8.38 2.37
N ASP A 264 -20.56 -9.53 2.42
CA ASP A 264 -20.28 -10.67 1.54
C ASP A 264 -20.60 -10.34 0.08
N ALA A 265 -21.71 -9.64 -0.18
CA ALA A 265 -22.06 -9.20 -1.52
C ALA A 265 -21.02 -8.22 -2.10
N LEU A 266 -20.57 -7.26 -1.29
CA LEU A 266 -19.55 -6.29 -1.69
C LEU A 266 -18.20 -6.96 -1.93
N TRP A 267 -17.81 -7.91 -1.07
CA TRP A 267 -16.59 -8.70 -1.23
C TRP A 267 -16.58 -9.52 -2.53
N GLN A 268 -17.68 -10.20 -2.85
CA GLN A 268 -17.82 -10.93 -4.12
C GLN A 268 -17.74 -9.99 -5.34
N GLY A 269 -18.24 -8.76 -5.23
CA GLY A 269 -18.06 -7.73 -6.24
C GLY A 269 -16.58 -7.37 -6.43
N MET A 270 -15.84 -7.18 -5.33
CA MET A 270 -14.42 -6.86 -5.33
C MET A 270 -13.59 -7.99 -5.95
N GLU A 271 -13.88 -9.25 -5.61
CA GLU A 271 -13.20 -10.42 -6.19
C GLU A 271 -13.39 -10.48 -7.71
N ARG A 272 -14.62 -10.22 -8.20
CA ARG A 272 -14.89 -10.13 -9.64
C ARG A 272 -14.14 -8.99 -10.32
N LEU A 273 -14.04 -7.83 -9.65
CA LEU A 273 -13.26 -6.70 -10.15
C LEU A 273 -11.78 -7.07 -10.27
N GLN A 274 -11.20 -7.68 -9.24
CA GLN A 274 -9.81 -8.14 -9.21
C GLN A 274 -9.52 -9.15 -10.32
N GLN A 275 -10.40 -10.15 -10.49
CA GLN A 275 -10.28 -11.14 -11.57
C GLN A 275 -10.30 -10.47 -12.94
N THR A 276 -11.28 -9.60 -13.17
CA THR A 276 -11.42 -8.91 -14.47
C THR A 276 -10.25 -7.96 -14.75
N LEU A 277 -9.73 -7.31 -13.70
CA LEU A 277 -8.54 -6.47 -13.80
C LEU A 277 -7.31 -7.31 -14.18
N ALA A 278 -7.10 -8.44 -13.53
CA ALA A 278 -6.00 -9.35 -13.84
C ALA A 278 -6.05 -9.85 -15.30
N GLU A 279 -7.24 -10.23 -15.78
CA GLU A 279 -7.46 -10.61 -17.18
C GLU A 279 -7.17 -9.45 -18.15
N THR A 280 -7.59 -8.23 -17.81
CA THR A 280 -7.35 -7.02 -18.64
C THR A 280 -5.87 -6.70 -18.75
N VAL A 281 -5.13 -6.79 -17.63
CA VAL A 281 -3.68 -6.58 -17.60
C VAL A 281 -2.96 -7.68 -18.39
N ALA A 282 -3.37 -8.95 -18.24
CA ALA A 282 -2.78 -10.07 -18.97
C ALA A 282 -3.06 -10.04 -20.48
N ALA A 283 -4.23 -9.54 -20.90
CA ALA A 283 -4.61 -9.42 -22.30
C ALA A 283 -3.89 -8.27 -23.04
N SER A 284 -3.25 -7.35 -22.32
CA SER A 284 -2.50 -6.24 -22.90
C SER A 284 -1.21 -6.76 -23.55
N GLN A 285 -1.28 -7.06 -24.86
CA GLN A 285 -0.12 -7.49 -25.65
C GLN A 285 0.81 -6.31 -25.93
N LEU A 286 2.12 -6.50 -25.68
CA LEU A 286 3.19 -5.55 -25.99
C LEU A 286 3.37 -5.36 -27.50
N ILE A 287 2.46 -4.63 -28.13
CA ILE A 287 2.64 -4.17 -29.50
C ILE A 287 3.30 -2.79 -29.44
N GLU A 288 4.54 -2.72 -29.92
CA GLU A 288 5.34 -1.50 -30.12
C GLU A 288 5.48 -0.56 -28.91
N GLY A 289 6.20 -1.00 -27.87
CA GLY A 289 6.92 -0.13 -26.92
C GLY A 289 6.10 0.87 -26.08
N SER A 290 4.79 0.97 -26.27
CA SER A 290 3.92 1.98 -25.66
C SER A 290 2.89 1.32 -24.75
N TYR A 291 3.26 1.20 -23.47
CA TYR A 291 2.45 0.62 -22.40
C TYR A 291 1.19 1.43 -22.06
N ILE A 292 1.21 2.74 -22.31
CA ILE A 292 0.24 3.68 -21.73
C ILE A 292 -1.18 3.56 -22.33
N PRO A 293 -1.39 3.49 -23.66
CA PRO A 293 -2.74 3.35 -24.23
C PRO A 293 -3.39 1.99 -23.93
N GLN A 294 -2.56 0.94 -23.76
CA GLN A 294 -3.01 -0.42 -23.49
C GLN A 294 -3.53 -0.57 -22.05
N MET A 295 -3.06 0.27 -21.12
CA MET A 295 -3.45 0.20 -19.71
C MET A 295 -4.73 0.99 -19.38
N ALA A 296 -5.28 1.77 -20.32
CA ALA A 296 -6.48 2.59 -20.08
C ALA A 296 -7.71 1.79 -19.60
N PRO A 297 -8.03 0.59 -20.14
CA PRO A 297 -9.13 -0.23 -19.62
C PRO A 297 -8.88 -0.74 -18.21
N ALA A 298 -7.62 -1.03 -17.85
CA ALA A 298 -7.24 -1.44 -16.49
C ALA A 298 -7.35 -0.25 -15.52
N MET A 299 -6.92 0.94 -15.92
CA MET A 299 -7.07 2.18 -15.13
C MET A 299 -8.54 2.48 -14.82
N LYS A 300 -9.44 2.36 -15.80
CA LYS A 300 -10.89 2.53 -15.56
C LYS A 300 -11.45 1.51 -14.57
N LYS A 301 -10.91 0.28 -14.54
CA LYS A 301 -11.30 -0.72 -13.53
C LYS A 301 -10.75 -0.38 -12.15
N LEU A 302 -9.56 0.22 -12.07
CA LEU A 302 -9.01 0.71 -10.80
C LEU A 302 -9.82 1.88 -10.23
N GLU A 303 -10.38 2.76 -11.07
CA GLU A 303 -11.28 3.84 -10.62
C GLU A 303 -12.51 3.29 -9.89
N ALA A 304 -13.02 2.12 -10.29
CA ALA A 304 -14.15 1.48 -9.61
C ALA A 304 -13.83 1.08 -8.16
N LEU A 305 -12.55 0.93 -7.77
CA LEU A 305 -12.18 0.65 -6.38
C LEU A 305 -12.64 1.76 -5.43
N VAL A 306 -12.72 3.01 -5.90
CA VAL A 306 -13.20 4.14 -5.09
C VAL A 306 -14.65 3.90 -4.67
N GLU A 307 -15.48 3.40 -5.59
CA GLU A 307 -16.88 3.07 -5.32
C GLU A 307 -16.99 1.95 -4.27
N PHE A 308 -16.14 0.92 -4.34
CA PHE A 308 -16.11 -0.14 -3.32
C PHE A 308 -15.75 0.38 -1.92
N VAL A 309 -14.79 1.31 -1.82
CA VAL A 309 -14.42 1.93 -0.54
C VAL A 309 -15.59 2.75 0.01
N ASN A 310 -16.24 3.53 -0.84
CA ASN A 310 -17.38 4.35 -0.46
C ASN A 310 -18.57 3.49 -0.01
N GLU A 311 -18.87 2.40 -0.73
CA GLU A 311 -19.94 1.47 -0.37
C GLU A 311 -19.64 0.75 0.95
N ALA A 312 -18.38 0.36 1.19
CA ALA A 312 -17.98 -0.24 2.45
C ALA A 312 -18.15 0.74 3.63
N ASP A 313 -17.85 2.02 3.43
CA ASP A 313 -18.10 3.06 4.44
C ASP A 313 -19.58 3.37 4.60
N HIS A 314 -20.38 3.31 3.53
CA HIS A 314 -21.83 3.44 3.63
C HIS A 314 -22.44 2.34 4.50
N ILE A 315 -22.00 1.08 4.37
CA ILE A 315 -22.45 -0.01 5.26
C ILE A 315 -22.06 0.29 6.72
N ARG A 316 -20.88 0.87 6.98
CA ARG A 316 -20.46 1.26 8.35
C ARG A 316 -21.31 2.39 8.91
N GLU A 317 -21.59 3.39 8.09
CA GLU A 317 -22.43 4.53 8.43
C GLU A 317 -23.85 4.07 8.77
N GLU A 318 -24.47 3.27 7.90
CA GLU A 318 -25.80 2.71 8.10
C GLU A 318 -25.86 1.82 9.35
N ALA A 319 -24.85 0.97 9.57
CA ALA A 319 -24.78 0.16 10.78
C ALA A 319 -24.74 1.02 12.05
N LEU A 320 -23.95 2.10 12.04
CA LEU A 320 -23.86 3.02 13.17
C LEU A 320 -25.19 3.77 13.39
N GLU A 321 -25.83 4.24 12.32
CA GLU A 321 -27.15 4.86 12.36
C GLU A 321 -28.21 3.94 12.96
N GLN A 322 -28.33 2.72 12.43
CA GLN A 322 -29.31 1.75 12.90
C GLN A 322 -29.09 1.40 14.37
N MET A 323 -27.83 1.34 14.82
CA MET A 323 -27.53 1.16 16.25
C MET A 323 -28.07 2.32 17.10
N PHE A 324 -27.96 3.59 16.67
CA PHE A 324 -28.55 4.71 17.38
C PHE A 324 -30.08 4.66 17.44
N HIS A 325 -30.73 4.11 16.41
CA HIS A 325 -32.18 3.92 16.40
C HIS A 325 -32.63 2.77 17.32
N ILE A 326 -31.79 1.75 17.52
CA ILE A 326 -32.09 0.60 18.39
C ILE A 326 -31.85 0.96 19.86
N LEU A 327 -30.80 1.72 20.16
CA LEU A 327 -30.32 1.96 21.52
C LEU A 327 -30.96 3.20 22.16
N THR A 328 -31.11 3.15 23.49
CA THR A 328 -31.37 4.37 24.28
C THR A 328 -30.11 5.23 24.33
N ILE A 329 -30.25 6.51 24.69
CA ILE A 329 -29.11 7.43 24.71
C ILE A 329 -27.98 6.99 25.66
N ARG A 330 -28.32 6.37 26.79
CA ARG A 330 -27.33 5.82 27.74
C ARG A 330 -26.65 4.57 27.21
N GLN A 331 -27.36 3.72 26.48
CA GLN A 331 -26.75 2.56 25.81
C GLN A 331 -25.86 3.01 24.65
N ALA A 332 -26.29 4.00 23.86
CA ALA A 332 -25.51 4.58 22.78
C ALA A 332 -24.20 5.21 23.28
N ALA A 333 -24.25 5.96 24.39
CA ALA A 333 -23.06 6.50 25.05
C ALA A 333 -22.07 5.40 25.48
N ARG A 334 -22.56 4.31 26.09
CA ARG A 334 -21.72 3.14 26.45
C ARG A 334 -21.16 2.45 25.21
N GLY A 335 -21.96 2.31 24.15
CA GLY A 335 -21.54 1.72 22.89
C GLY A 335 -20.42 2.51 22.22
N LEU A 336 -20.56 3.84 22.15
CA LEU A 336 -19.53 4.74 21.63
C LEU A 336 -18.26 4.73 22.47
N LEU A 337 -18.39 4.71 23.79
CA LEU A 337 -17.24 4.54 24.70
C LEU A 337 -16.52 3.21 24.42
N ALA A 338 -17.26 2.11 24.35
CA ALA A 338 -16.70 0.78 24.08
C ALA A 338 -16.03 0.71 22.69
N LEU A 339 -16.65 1.29 21.66
CA LEU A 339 -16.12 1.40 20.31
C LEU A 339 -14.80 2.18 20.29
N GLY A 340 -14.77 3.32 20.96
CA GLY A 340 -13.58 4.16 21.07
C GLY A 340 -12.42 3.46 21.76
N GLU A 341 -12.70 2.85 22.93
CA GLU A 341 -11.69 2.09 23.67
C GLU A 341 -11.21 0.86 22.90
N TYR A 342 -12.06 0.23 22.10
CA TYR A 342 -11.67 -0.89 21.26
C TYR A 342 -10.57 -0.50 20.26
N PHE A 343 -10.73 0.62 19.55
CA PHE A 343 -9.67 1.12 18.66
C PHE A 343 -8.44 1.63 19.42
N GLN A 344 -8.61 2.28 20.58
CA GLN A 344 -7.49 2.66 21.43
C GLN A 344 -6.64 1.46 21.85
N ARG A 345 -7.28 0.32 22.18
CA ARG A 345 -6.57 -0.93 22.52
C ARG A 345 -5.75 -1.46 21.34
N PHE A 346 -6.24 -1.40 20.10
CA PHE A 346 -5.43 -1.78 18.93
C PHE A 346 -4.22 -0.87 18.72
N ARG A 347 -4.40 0.45 18.89
CA ARG A 347 -3.29 1.41 18.78
C ARG A 347 -2.25 1.17 19.89
N ALA A 348 -2.71 0.92 21.13
CA ALA A 348 -1.84 0.57 22.25
C ALA A 348 -1.09 -0.75 21.99
N LEU A 349 -1.77 -1.78 21.49
CA LEU A 349 -1.17 -3.05 21.11
C LEU A 349 -0.08 -2.87 20.05
N SER A 350 -0.32 -2.03 19.04
CA SER A 350 0.68 -1.73 18.01
C SER A 350 1.92 -1.08 18.60
N LYS A 351 1.75 -0.10 19.50
CA LYS A 351 2.86 0.55 20.21
C LYS A 351 3.67 -0.44 21.03
N LEU A 352 3.00 -1.26 21.85
CA LEU A 352 3.64 -2.29 22.68
C LEU A 352 4.42 -3.30 21.83
N TRP A 353 3.85 -3.73 20.71
CA TRP A 353 4.50 -4.65 19.78
C TRP A 353 5.75 -4.02 19.16
N ALA A 354 5.71 -2.75 18.75
CA ALA A 354 6.86 -2.04 18.19
C ALA A 354 7.99 -1.87 19.20
N THR A 355 7.66 -1.66 20.49
CA THR A 355 8.64 -1.46 21.57
C THR A 355 9.15 -2.75 22.20
N ARG A 356 8.77 -3.93 21.70
CA ARG A 356 9.20 -5.19 22.32
C ARG A 356 10.72 -5.33 22.22
N SER A 357 11.39 -5.57 23.34
CA SER A 357 12.80 -5.90 23.36
C SER A 357 13.00 -7.19 22.57
N HIS A 358 13.70 -7.11 21.45
CA HIS A 358 14.23 -8.30 20.79
C HIS A 358 15.42 -8.78 21.63
N GLU A 359 15.20 -9.71 22.56
CA GLU A 359 16.31 -10.46 23.14
C GLU A 359 17.05 -11.16 21.98
N PRO A 360 18.36 -10.97 21.83
CA PRO A 360 19.13 -11.69 20.83
C PRO A 360 19.09 -13.19 21.18
N ALA A 361 18.62 -13.99 20.23
CA ALA A 361 18.57 -15.44 20.30
C ALA A 361 19.97 -16.07 20.32
#